data_AF-A0A9X3MJW9-F1
#
_entry.id   AF-A0A9X3MJW9-F1
#
_cell.length_a   1.000
_cell.length_b   1.000
_cell.length_c   1.000
_cell.angle_alpha   90.00
_cell.angle_beta   90.00
_cell.angle_gamma   90.00
#
_symmetry.space_group_name_H-M   'P 1'
#
loop_
_entity.id
_entity.type
_entity.pdbx_description
1 polymer ?
#
loop_
_entity_poly.entity_id
_entity_poly.type
_entity_poly.pdbx_seq_one_letter_code
_entity_poly.pdbx_strand_id
1 'polypeptide(L)'
;MSILINDLLGAIMLQICSGKLFQNGIEYRNNLRGVIYTNLKLFGDQKIETQAGVMLSTSSLGASTAIVYELEELVESTGNPDQPGILVSSGVDPYISDFSAILSFALNCTASTNYELTNRLISDQIGLSTLSKPKDVVKRVFDKKIICQSNDIEYLISFTNHLIGLERKVFLGVMRAIRTYVTAMHRIADDLELAYTLLVASLESITQDFDNHEITWKDYDEKKRKMIDLALAEASESTSNKVKEALIKGEYASIARRFNSFSIKHVKSSFYRDEAIGVINPISKLDLPKALSNAYKARSSYVHNLQKLPTLLVNTVSYSDTCRIRNSTWLTIQGLSRLTRHIITNFVYSHNIVEREEYNYHLERTGTIQAPLAPQYWLNNLRFYEGSGNTKLEGFLSLLAEYELSGGNTKLTDIREMLTAVEGQYHDFKNKDKLPYAALYILFNGVLSDVEKMKNSNRFIQRVEKEFVKPSPEALILNLLFCSTPDWTVEQHYDCLYQYLTARDNKNCFRVPLVYESGMILELAERYRIAGNIDVSLELISLAVENHPGHENLRHFESVFNKETQTINWREIMFSQQDE
;
A
#
# COMPACT_ATOMS: atom_id res chain seq x y z
N MET A 1 0.42 -6.31 -1.70
CA MET A 1 -0.40 -5.08 -1.70
C MET A 1 -1.12 -4.85 -0.37
N SER A 2 -1.67 -5.88 0.30
CA SER A 2 -2.23 -5.72 1.67
C SER A 2 -1.19 -5.37 2.74
N ILE A 3 0.07 -5.81 2.58
CA ILE A 3 1.15 -5.62 3.58
C ILE A 3 1.66 -4.17 3.61
N LEU A 4 1.87 -3.53 2.44
CA LEU A 4 2.26 -2.11 2.33
C LEU A 4 1.25 -1.14 2.96
N ILE A 5 -0.03 -1.53 3.05
CA ILE A 5 -1.08 -0.71 3.69
C ILE A 5 -0.98 -0.76 5.22
N ASN A 6 -0.49 -1.87 5.79
CA ASN A 6 -0.29 -2.00 7.24
C ASN A 6 0.87 -1.13 7.74
N ASP A 7 1.92 -0.93 6.95
CA ASP A 7 3.06 -0.07 7.30
C ASP A 7 2.65 1.42 7.42
N LEU A 8 1.66 1.87 6.65
CA LEU A 8 1.20 3.26 6.64
C LEU A 8 0.17 3.60 7.73
N LEU A 9 -0.52 2.60 8.29
CA LEU A 9 -1.56 2.80 9.30
C LEU A 9 -1.11 2.46 10.72
N GLY A 10 0.06 1.85 10.89
CA GLY A 10 0.53 1.33 12.18
C GLY A 10 -0.19 0.02 12.55
N ALA A 11 0.54 -0.91 13.15
CA ALA A 11 0.02 -2.23 13.53
C ALA A 11 -1.26 -2.13 14.38
N ILE A 12 -2.23 -3.03 14.13
CA ILE A 12 -3.52 -3.10 14.85
C ILE A 12 -3.45 -4.32 15.78
N MET A 13 -3.23 -4.05 17.07
CA MET A 13 -2.76 -5.06 18.02
C MET A 13 -3.83 -5.54 19.01
N LEU A 14 -4.92 -4.80 19.22
CA LEU A 14 -5.91 -5.13 20.26
C LEU A 14 -6.47 -6.56 20.14
N GLN A 15 -6.78 -7.02 18.91
CA GLN A 15 -7.29 -8.37 18.71
C GLN A 15 -6.21 -9.47 18.83
N ILE A 16 -4.94 -9.14 18.54
CA ILE A 16 -3.83 -10.09 18.79
C ILE A 16 -3.70 -10.29 20.30
N CYS A 17 -3.74 -9.20 21.06
CA CYS A 17 -3.61 -9.18 22.51
C CYS A 17 -4.74 -9.92 23.25
N SER A 18 -5.90 -10.14 22.63
CA SER A 18 -6.97 -10.93 23.27
C SER A 18 -6.67 -12.43 23.32
N GLY A 19 -5.59 -12.89 22.67
CA GLY A 19 -5.23 -14.31 22.58
C GLY A 19 -6.05 -15.10 21.56
N LYS A 20 -7.03 -14.46 20.91
CA LYS A 20 -7.92 -15.09 19.91
C LYS A 20 -7.16 -15.76 18.75
N LEU A 21 -6.05 -15.16 18.33
CA LEU A 21 -5.26 -15.60 17.17
C LEU A 21 -4.12 -16.55 17.55
N PHE A 22 -3.97 -16.88 18.83
CA PHE A 22 -2.84 -17.68 19.29
C PHE A 22 -3.04 -19.15 18.89
N GLN A 23 -2.03 -19.68 18.20
CA GLN A 23 -1.85 -21.08 17.86
C GLN A 23 -1.15 -21.82 19.01
N ASN A 24 -0.22 -21.14 19.68
CA ASN A 24 0.55 -21.63 20.83
C ASN A 24 0.01 -21.09 22.17
N GLY A 25 0.62 -21.52 23.27
CA GLY A 25 0.33 -20.99 24.60
C GLY A 25 0.78 -19.54 24.80
N ILE A 26 0.36 -18.93 25.91
CA ILE A 26 0.80 -17.60 26.32
C ILE A 26 2.17 -17.72 27.01
N GLU A 27 3.15 -16.94 26.57
CA GLU A 27 4.49 -16.89 27.15
C GLU A 27 4.63 -15.76 28.17
N TYR A 28 4.20 -14.55 27.81
CA TYR A 28 4.28 -13.37 28.67
C TYR A 28 2.90 -12.73 28.88
N ARG A 29 2.75 -12.12 30.06
CA ARG A 29 1.60 -11.30 30.48
C ARG A 29 2.14 -10.00 31.05
N ASN A 30 1.89 -8.88 30.37
CA ASN A 30 2.38 -7.57 30.79
C ASN A 30 1.22 -6.66 31.16
N ASN A 31 1.28 -5.98 32.30
CA ASN A 31 0.31 -4.95 32.64
C ASN A 31 0.78 -3.61 32.10
N LEU A 32 0.11 -3.13 31.07
CA LEU A 32 0.44 -1.89 30.37
C LEU A 32 -0.51 -0.77 30.81
N ARG A 33 0.03 0.45 30.86
CA ARG A 33 -0.71 1.66 31.26
C ARG A 33 -0.38 2.81 30.33
N GLY A 34 -1.39 3.59 29.98
CA GLY A 34 -1.23 4.82 29.21
C GLY A 34 -2.31 5.84 29.55
N VAL A 35 -2.24 7.01 28.92
CA VAL A 35 -3.15 8.12 29.17
C VAL A 35 -3.87 8.53 27.89
N ILE A 36 -5.19 8.64 27.97
CA ILE A 36 -6.04 9.16 26.90
C ILE A 36 -6.57 10.53 27.33
N TYR A 37 -6.38 11.53 26.50
CA TYR A 37 -6.95 12.85 26.68
C TYR A 37 -8.26 12.95 25.90
N THR A 38 -9.36 13.33 26.58
CA THR A 38 -10.69 13.38 25.98
C THR A 38 -11.59 14.47 26.58
N ASN A 39 -12.62 14.91 25.85
CA ASN A 39 -13.73 15.71 26.39
C ASN A 39 -14.78 14.88 27.14
N LEU A 40 -14.63 13.56 27.19
CA LEU A 40 -15.50 12.69 27.99
C LEU A 40 -15.25 12.92 29.48
N LYS A 41 -16.33 12.93 30.27
CA LYS A 41 -16.30 12.98 31.73
C LYS A 41 -16.99 11.75 32.28
N LEU A 42 -16.20 10.96 33.00
CA LEU A 42 -16.67 9.84 33.82
C LEU A 42 -17.08 10.38 35.19
N PHE A 43 -18.11 9.81 35.80
CA PHE A 43 -18.56 10.23 37.13
C PHE A 43 -17.88 9.42 38.23
N GLY A 44 -17.31 10.10 39.23
CA GLY A 44 -16.67 9.47 40.38
C GLY A 44 -15.49 8.56 40.01
N ASP A 45 -15.26 7.53 40.84
CA ASP A 45 -14.22 6.51 40.66
C ASP A 45 -14.67 5.37 39.73
N GLN A 46 -15.50 5.69 38.72
CA GLN A 46 -16.09 4.69 37.84
C GLN A 46 -15.02 4.03 36.97
N LYS A 47 -14.89 2.71 37.12
CA LYS A 47 -14.10 1.81 36.26
C LYS A 47 -14.97 1.31 35.12
N ILE A 48 -14.53 1.50 33.88
CA ILE A 48 -15.18 0.92 32.69
C ILE A 48 -14.26 -0.17 32.14
N GLU A 49 -14.74 -1.40 32.10
CA GLU A 49 -13.97 -2.58 31.68
C GLU A 49 -14.52 -3.11 30.35
N THR A 50 -13.65 -3.22 29.35
CA THR A 50 -13.96 -3.71 28.00
C THR A 50 -13.00 -4.85 27.62
N GLN A 51 -13.31 -5.62 26.58
CA GLN A 51 -12.37 -6.62 26.02
C GLN A 51 -11.06 -6.00 25.48
N ALA A 52 -11.03 -4.69 25.25
CA ALA A 52 -9.85 -3.98 24.79
C ALA A 52 -9.12 -3.23 25.93
N GLY A 53 -9.47 -3.44 27.20
CA GLY A 53 -8.83 -2.77 28.34
C GLY A 53 -9.80 -2.01 29.23
N VAL A 54 -9.23 -1.37 30.26
CA VAL A 54 -9.92 -0.69 31.35
C VAL A 54 -9.67 0.82 31.28
N MET A 55 -10.72 1.61 31.47
CA MET A 55 -10.65 3.06 31.65
C MET A 55 -10.91 3.43 33.10
N LEU A 56 -10.06 4.31 33.64
CA LEU A 56 -10.18 4.87 34.98
C LEU A 56 -10.23 6.40 34.90
N SER A 57 -11.19 6.98 35.62
CA SER A 57 -11.31 8.42 35.79
C SER A 57 -10.10 9.01 36.53
N THR A 58 -9.73 10.24 36.20
CA THR A 58 -8.76 11.02 36.98
C THR A 58 -9.41 12.29 37.53
N SER A 59 -8.90 12.80 38.65
CA SER A 59 -9.39 14.03 39.28
C SER A 59 -9.00 15.32 38.53
N SER A 60 -8.83 15.28 37.21
CA SER A 60 -8.32 16.39 36.41
C SER A 60 -9.37 17.50 36.18
N LEU A 61 -8.98 18.74 36.48
CA LEU A 61 -9.80 19.96 36.46
C LEU A 61 -9.75 20.74 35.12
N GLY A 62 -9.10 20.21 34.08
CA GLY A 62 -8.98 20.83 32.76
C GLY A 62 -10.17 20.62 31.81
N ALA A 63 -10.16 21.34 30.68
CA ALA A 63 -11.16 21.21 29.61
C ALA A 63 -11.10 19.82 28.95
N SER A 64 -9.89 19.33 28.63
CA SER A 64 -9.65 17.92 28.33
C SER A 64 -9.37 17.15 29.63
N THR A 65 -10.11 16.07 29.85
CA THR A 65 -9.91 15.11 30.93
C THR A 65 -8.83 14.12 30.55
N ALA A 66 -7.92 13.81 31.46
CA ALA A 66 -7.05 12.64 31.34
C ALA A 66 -7.80 11.40 31.85
N ILE A 67 -7.79 10.31 31.10
CA ILE A 67 -8.29 9.00 31.51
C ILE A 67 -7.10 8.05 31.50
N VAL A 68 -6.94 7.27 32.57
CA VAL A 68 -5.93 6.21 32.61
C VAL A 68 -6.50 5.00 31.90
N TYR A 69 -5.73 4.47 30.94
CA TYR A 69 -6.03 3.25 30.21
C TYR A 69 -5.10 2.14 30.70
N GLU A 70 -5.66 1.00 31.10
CA GLU A 70 -4.92 -0.18 31.54
C GLU A 70 -5.30 -1.40 30.68
N LEU A 71 -4.32 -2.25 30.37
CA LEU A 71 -4.49 -3.45 29.55
C LEU A 71 -3.55 -4.55 30.05
N GLU A 72 -4.01 -5.80 30.10
CA GLU A 72 -3.14 -6.96 30.17
C GLU A 72 -2.74 -7.37 28.74
N GLU A 73 -1.48 -7.14 28.37
CA GLU A 73 -0.90 -7.63 27.14
C GLU A 73 -0.58 -9.11 27.25
N LEU A 74 -1.19 -9.92 26.37
CA LEU A 74 -0.83 -11.31 26.18
C LEU A 74 0.15 -11.44 25.02
N VAL A 75 1.23 -12.20 25.21
CA VAL A 75 2.21 -12.51 24.17
C VAL A 75 2.24 -14.02 23.92
N GLU A 76 2.05 -14.41 22.66
CA GLU A 76 2.09 -15.81 22.25
C GLU A 76 3.52 -16.36 22.29
N SER A 77 3.65 -17.60 22.75
CA SER A 77 4.90 -18.32 22.65
C SER A 77 5.29 -18.62 21.21
N THR A 78 6.55 -18.43 20.87
CA THR A 78 7.08 -18.77 19.53
C THR A 78 7.11 -20.27 19.28
N GLY A 79 6.87 -21.11 20.30
CA GLY A 79 6.75 -22.57 20.19
C GLY A 79 8.03 -23.28 19.74
N ASN A 80 9.09 -22.53 19.46
CA ASN A 80 10.35 -23.03 18.94
C ASN A 80 11.50 -22.14 19.46
N PRO A 81 12.30 -22.62 20.43
CA PRO A 81 13.38 -21.84 21.03
C PRO A 81 14.51 -21.48 20.03
N ASP A 82 14.53 -22.13 18.86
CA ASP A 82 15.53 -21.92 17.81
C ASP A 82 15.10 -20.90 16.73
N GLN A 83 13.90 -20.31 16.82
CA GLN A 83 13.51 -19.25 15.89
C GLN A 83 14.09 -17.89 16.32
N PRO A 84 14.80 -17.17 15.43
CA PRO A 84 15.36 -15.86 15.76
C PRO A 84 14.27 -14.83 16.00
N GLY A 85 14.30 -14.20 17.19
CA GLY A 85 13.41 -13.10 17.59
C GLY A 85 12.62 -13.43 18.86
N ILE A 86 12.90 -12.69 19.94
CA ILE A 86 12.13 -12.77 21.20
C ILE A 86 11.30 -11.49 21.31
N LEU A 87 9.97 -11.62 21.31
CA LEU A 87 9.07 -10.51 21.63
C LEU A 87 8.67 -10.62 23.10
N VAL A 88 9.09 -9.65 23.91
CA VAL A 88 8.72 -9.59 25.35
C VAL A 88 7.49 -8.70 25.56
N SER A 89 7.41 -7.58 24.85
CA SER A 89 6.27 -6.66 24.89
C SER A 89 6.26 -5.75 23.64
N SER A 90 5.07 -5.33 23.24
CA SER A 90 4.80 -4.35 22.18
C SER A 90 4.73 -2.91 22.70
N GLY A 91 4.76 -2.73 24.03
CA GLY A 91 4.49 -1.45 24.68
C GLY A 91 3.01 -1.02 24.58
N VAL A 92 2.63 0.05 25.28
CA VAL A 92 1.20 0.46 25.36
C VAL A 92 0.71 1.18 24.11
N ASP A 93 1.60 1.90 23.42
CA ASP A 93 1.32 2.81 22.30
C ASP A 93 0.41 2.22 21.20
N PRO A 94 0.65 1.02 20.64
CA PRO A 94 -0.21 0.45 19.61
C PRO A 94 -1.64 0.22 20.12
N TYR A 95 -1.79 -0.26 21.36
CA TYR A 95 -3.08 -0.60 21.95
C TYR A 95 -3.89 0.65 22.31
N ILE A 96 -3.25 1.62 22.96
CA ILE A 96 -3.92 2.85 23.36
C ILE A 96 -4.31 3.70 22.15
N SER A 97 -3.51 3.68 21.08
CA SER A 97 -3.85 4.33 19.81
C SER A 97 -5.12 3.71 19.21
N ASP A 98 -5.16 2.38 19.10
CA ASP A 98 -6.36 1.65 18.65
C ASP A 98 -7.59 1.95 19.50
N PHE A 99 -7.43 1.86 20.82
CA PHE A 99 -8.53 2.06 21.75
C PHE A 99 -9.02 3.51 21.76
N SER A 100 -8.12 4.50 21.60
CA SER A 100 -8.51 5.91 21.47
C SER A 100 -9.37 6.17 20.23
N ALA A 101 -9.11 5.47 19.13
CA ALA A 101 -9.93 5.54 17.92
C ALA A 101 -11.30 4.87 18.13
N ILE A 102 -11.34 3.70 18.78
CA ILE A 102 -12.59 3.03 19.16
C ILE A 102 -13.43 3.93 20.07
N LEU A 103 -12.82 4.51 21.11
CA LEU A 103 -13.48 5.39 22.06
C LEU A 103 -14.09 6.63 21.38
N SER A 104 -13.28 7.32 20.55
CA SER A 104 -13.72 8.49 19.78
C SER A 104 -14.90 8.16 18.87
N PHE A 105 -14.82 7.03 18.16
CA PHE A 105 -15.85 6.58 17.23
C PHE A 105 -17.13 6.15 17.97
N ALA A 106 -17.03 5.29 18.97
CA ALA A 106 -18.16 4.69 19.65
C ALA A 106 -18.96 5.73 20.46
N LEU A 107 -18.27 6.58 21.24
CA LEU A 107 -18.93 7.55 22.11
C LEU A 107 -19.15 8.91 21.46
N ASN A 108 -18.74 9.06 20.20
CA ASN A 108 -18.80 10.31 19.45
C ASN A 108 -18.15 11.46 20.24
N CYS A 109 -16.94 11.22 20.74
CA CYS A 109 -16.14 12.15 21.52
C CYS A 109 -14.78 12.38 20.85
N THR A 110 -14.01 13.33 21.36
CA THR A 110 -12.60 13.50 20.98
C THR A 110 -11.77 12.71 21.97
N ALA A 111 -11.01 11.72 21.53
CA ALA A 111 -10.05 10.99 22.36
C ALA A 111 -8.74 10.75 21.61
N SER A 112 -7.61 11.09 22.24
CA SER A 112 -6.28 10.92 21.66
C SER A 112 -5.24 10.74 22.76
N THR A 113 -4.11 10.11 22.42
CA THR A 113 -2.90 10.08 23.25
C THR A 113 -2.18 11.43 23.28
N ASN A 114 -2.51 12.35 22.36
CA ASN A 114 -1.89 13.66 22.27
C ASN A 114 -2.78 14.75 22.92
N TYR A 115 -2.30 15.31 24.03
CA TYR A 115 -2.98 16.39 24.75
C TYR A 115 -3.24 17.62 23.89
N GLU A 116 -2.26 18.09 23.13
CA GLU A 116 -2.37 19.31 22.33
C GLU A 116 -3.38 19.16 21.20
N LEU A 117 -3.41 17.98 20.56
CA LEU A 117 -4.42 17.67 19.55
C LEU A 117 -5.83 17.74 20.15
N THR A 118 -6.04 17.04 21.27
CA THR A 118 -7.34 17.02 21.96
C THR A 118 -7.77 18.43 22.37
N ASN A 119 -6.87 19.18 23.03
CA ASN A 119 -7.15 20.54 23.49
C ASN A 119 -7.50 21.47 22.33
N ARG A 120 -6.74 21.41 21.23
CA ARG A 120 -7.00 22.21 20.02
C ARG A 120 -8.38 21.92 19.42
N LEU A 121 -8.75 20.64 19.30
CA LEU A 121 -10.03 20.21 18.72
C LEU A 121 -11.25 20.65 19.55
N ILE A 122 -11.10 20.74 20.88
CA ILE A 122 -12.17 21.12 21.82
C ILE A 122 -12.16 22.63 22.12
N SER A 123 -11.10 23.34 21.73
CA SER A 123 -10.97 24.77 21.95
C SER A 123 -11.93 25.59 21.08
N ASP A 124 -12.11 26.86 21.44
CA ASP A 124 -12.87 27.83 20.63
C ASP A 124 -12.03 28.46 19.50
N GLN A 125 -10.87 27.87 19.17
CA GLN A 125 -9.98 28.38 18.13
C GLN A 125 -10.50 28.04 16.72
N ILE A 126 -10.24 28.96 15.79
CA ILE A 126 -10.49 28.77 14.37
C ILE A 126 -9.23 28.15 13.76
N GLY A 127 -9.42 27.22 12.82
CA GLY A 127 -8.32 26.58 12.11
C GLY A 127 -7.51 27.55 11.24
N LEU A 128 -6.34 27.10 10.78
CA LEU A 128 -5.51 27.90 9.88
C LEU A 128 -6.18 28.13 8.51
N SER A 129 -6.93 27.15 8.02
CA SER A 129 -7.57 27.16 6.69
C SER A 129 -9.09 27.10 6.75
N THR A 130 -9.68 26.97 7.93
CA THR A 130 -11.14 26.89 8.12
C THR A 130 -11.66 28.19 8.70
N LEU A 131 -12.88 28.61 8.30
CA LEU A 131 -13.55 29.79 8.85
C LEU A 131 -14.52 29.44 10.00
N SER A 132 -14.53 28.16 10.42
CA SER A 132 -15.50 27.60 11.35
C SER A 132 -14.76 26.85 12.46
N LYS A 133 -15.30 26.90 13.69
CA LYS A 133 -14.75 26.11 14.80
C LYS A 133 -15.22 24.66 14.66
N PRO A 134 -14.42 23.65 15.06
CA PRO A 134 -14.81 22.25 14.93
C PRO A 134 -16.18 21.95 15.54
N LYS A 135 -16.43 22.50 16.75
CA LYS A 135 -17.69 22.36 17.47
C LYS A 135 -18.91 22.87 16.72
N ASP A 136 -18.75 23.81 15.79
CA ASP A 136 -19.88 24.37 15.05
C ASP A 136 -20.18 23.53 13.77
N VAL A 137 -19.23 22.69 13.35
CA VAL A 137 -19.35 21.81 12.17
C VAL A 137 -20.00 20.47 12.53
N VAL A 138 -19.54 19.83 13.60
CA VAL A 138 -20.05 18.53 14.05
C VAL A 138 -20.48 18.60 15.51
N LYS A 139 -21.74 18.26 15.76
CA LYS A 139 -22.34 18.26 17.10
C LYS A 139 -21.75 17.14 17.95
N ARG A 140 -21.60 17.38 19.26
CA ARG A 140 -21.16 16.43 20.28
C ARG A 140 -19.66 16.10 20.25
N VAL A 141 -19.06 15.75 19.11
CA VAL A 141 -17.64 15.30 19.03
C VAL A 141 -16.67 16.28 19.68
N PHE A 142 -16.86 17.58 19.42
CA PHE A 142 -15.99 18.66 19.87
C PHE A 142 -16.61 19.51 20.98
N ASP A 143 -17.72 19.04 21.58
CA ASP A 143 -18.33 19.74 22.71
C ASP A 143 -17.30 19.82 23.85
N LYS A 144 -17.27 20.94 24.58
CA LYS A 144 -16.31 21.14 25.68
C LYS A 144 -16.34 20.05 26.74
N LYS A 145 -17.51 19.46 26.95
CA LYS A 145 -17.75 18.44 27.97
C LYS A 145 -18.84 17.50 27.49
N ILE A 146 -18.53 16.20 27.41
CA ILE A 146 -19.50 15.14 27.15
C ILE A 146 -19.63 14.32 28.42
N ILE A 147 -20.83 14.28 28.98
CA ILE A 147 -21.12 13.49 30.16
C ILE A 147 -21.38 12.05 29.72
N CYS A 148 -20.57 11.10 30.22
CA CYS A 148 -20.77 9.68 29.93
C CYS A 148 -21.94 9.14 30.77
N GLN A 149 -22.99 8.68 30.09
CA GLN A 149 -24.17 8.08 30.71
C GLN A 149 -24.06 6.55 30.75
N SER A 150 -24.88 5.87 31.56
CA SER A 150 -24.84 4.41 31.69
C SER A 150 -25.06 3.67 30.36
N ASN A 151 -25.94 4.18 29.50
CA ASN A 151 -26.16 3.66 28.16
C ASN A 151 -24.94 3.82 27.23
N ASP A 152 -24.19 4.91 27.36
CA ASP A 152 -22.93 5.10 26.62
C ASP A 152 -21.91 4.02 27.02
N ILE A 153 -21.84 3.68 28.32
CA ILE A 153 -20.93 2.67 28.85
C ILE A 153 -21.32 1.28 28.33
N GLU A 154 -22.60 0.90 28.45
CA GLU A 154 -23.11 -0.37 27.94
C GLU A 154 -22.87 -0.51 26.43
N TYR A 155 -23.09 0.57 25.66
CA TYR A 155 -22.82 0.60 24.24
C TYR A 155 -21.33 0.41 23.93
N LEU A 156 -20.42 1.11 24.63
CA LEU A 156 -18.97 0.97 24.42
C LEU A 156 -18.50 -0.46 24.70
N ILE A 157 -18.96 -1.06 25.81
CA ILE A 157 -18.63 -2.44 26.16
C ILE A 157 -19.13 -3.39 25.07
N SER A 158 -20.41 -3.29 24.69
CA SER A 158 -21.02 -4.14 23.65
C SER A 158 -20.30 -4.00 22.30
N PHE A 159 -20.04 -2.76 21.87
CA PHE A 159 -19.40 -2.48 20.59
C PHE A 159 -17.97 -3.02 20.55
N THR A 160 -17.19 -2.79 21.60
CA THR A 160 -15.80 -3.24 21.70
C THR A 160 -15.73 -4.76 21.71
N ASN A 161 -16.60 -5.44 22.47
CA ASN A 161 -16.65 -6.89 22.52
C ASN A 161 -16.97 -7.48 21.14
N HIS A 162 -17.97 -6.93 20.44
CA HIS A 162 -18.34 -7.39 19.10
C HIS A 162 -17.22 -7.14 18.09
N LEU A 163 -16.55 -5.99 18.17
CA LEU A 163 -15.43 -5.61 17.31
C LEU A 163 -14.24 -6.56 17.46
N ILE A 164 -13.77 -6.81 18.69
CA ILE A 164 -12.68 -7.76 18.97
C ILE A 164 -13.05 -9.19 18.53
N GLY A 165 -14.34 -9.52 18.63
CA GLY A 165 -14.88 -10.80 18.22
C GLY A 165 -14.92 -11.07 16.71
N LEU A 166 -14.78 -10.06 15.83
CA LEU A 166 -14.84 -10.25 14.38
C LEU A 166 -13.70 -11.13 13.83
N GLU A 167 -13.88 -11.79 12.70
CA GLU A 167 -12.76 -12.44 11.96
C GLU A 167 -11.63 -11.42 11.68
N ARG A 168 -10.35 -11.82 11.72
CA ARG A 168 -9.18 -10.92 11.61
C ARG A 168 -9.26 -10.03 10.39
N LYS A 169 -9.61 -10.61 9.24
CA LYS A 169 -9.77 -9.86 7.98
C LYS A 169 -10.81 -8.73 8.14
N VAL A 170 -11.98 -9.03 8.70
CA VAL A 170 -13.07 -8.06 8.91
C VAL A 170 -12.66 -7.02 9.96
N PHE A 171 -12.05 -7.45 11.07
CA PHE A 171 -11.54 -6.56 12.11
C PHE A 171 -10.56 -5.52 11.56
N LEU A 172 -9.57 -5.94 10.76
CA LEU A 172 -8.59 -5.04 10.14
C LEU A 172 -9.28 -4.01 9.23
N GLY A 173 -10.23 -4.45 8.41
CA GLY A 173 -11.01 -3.57 7.53
C GLY A 173 -11.84 -2.53 8.30
N VAL A 174 -12.51 -2.96 9.38
CA VAL A 174 -13.30 -2.08 10.25
C VAL A 174 -12.41 -1.10 11.00
N MET A 175 -11.31 -1.55 11.60
CA MET A 175 -10.41 -0.67 12.33
C MET A 175 -9.76 0.38 11.43
N ARG A 176 -9.41 0.02 10.18
CA ARG A 176 -8.97 1.00 9.18
C ARG A 176 -10.04 2.06 8.92
N ALA A 177 -11.31 1.66 8.78
CA ALA A 177 -12.41 2.59 8.57
C ALA A 177 -12.66 3.49 9.80
N ILE A 178 -12.62 2.93 11.02
CA ILE A 178 -12.73 3.67 12.28
C ILE A 178 -11.60 4.70 12.40
N ARG A 179 -10.34 4.29 12.21
CA ARG A 179 -9.19 5.21 12.24
C ARG A 179 -9.32 6.30 11.17
N THR A 180 -9.76 5.95 9.96
CA THR A 180 -9.99 6.92 8.88
C THR A 180 -11.09 7.92 9.23
N TYR A 181 -12.19 7.47 9.83
CA TYR A 181 -13.27 8.32 10.33
C TYR A 181 -12.78 9.28 11.43
N VAL A 182 -12.02 8.78 12.40
CA VAL A 182 -11.48 9.60 13.50
C VAL A 182 -10.47 10.62 12.97
N THR A 183 -9.59 10.23 12.05
CA THR A 183 -8.70 11.17 11.35
C THR A 183 -9.49 12.21 10.57
N ALA A 184 -10.61 11.84 9.94
CA ALA A 184 -11.50 12.80 9.29
C ALA A 184 -12.01 13.85 10.30
N MET A 185 -12.44 13.43 11.50
CA MET A 185 -12.83 14.36 12.56
C MET A 185 -11.66 15.26 12.98
N HIS A 186 -10.46 14.71 13.16
CA HIS A 186 -9.28 15.51 13.49
C HIS A 186 -8.91 16.53 12.42
N ARG A 187 -9.22 16.25 11.15
CA ARG A 187 -8.98 17.18 10.03
C ARG A 187 -10.01 18.30 9.96
N ILE A 188 -11.17 18.24 10.63
CA ILE A 188 -12.16 19.33 10.62
C ILE A 188 -11.56 20.66 11.10
N ALA A 189 -10.61 20.62 12.03
CA ALA A 189 -9.91 21.83 12.49
C ALA A 189 -8.96 22.43 11.46
N ASP A 190 -8.52 21.67 10.45
CA ASP A 190 -7.48 22.08 9.52
C ASP A 190 -8.02 22.21 8.09
N ASP A 191 -8.76 21.23 7.60
CA ASP A 191 -9.18 21.10 6.20
C ASP A 191 -10.52 20.36 6.12
N LEU A 192 -11.59 21.10 5.81
CA LEU A 192 -12.95 20.57 5.73
C LEU A 192 -13.15 19.70 4.48
N GLU A 193 -12.47 20.02 3.39
CA GLU A 193 -12.45 19.24 2.15
C GLU A 193 -11.81 17.87 2.35
N LEU A 194 -10.66 17.82 3.02
CA LEU A 194 -10.00 16.58 3.39
C LEU A 194 -10.84 15.79 4.40
N ALA A 195 -11.41 16.44 5.42
CA ALA A 195 -12.30 15.78 6.38
C ALA A 195 -13.49 15.10 5.67
N TYR A 196 -14.15 15.80 4.74
CA TYR A 196 -15.25 15.25 3.96
C TYR A 196 -14.79 14.05 3.10
N THR A 197 -13.64 14.19 2.45
CA THR A 197 -13.03 13.16 1.61
C THR A 197 -12.71 11.89 2.43
N LEU A 198 -12.15 12.05 3.63
CA LEU A 198 -11.82 10.95 4.53
C LEU A 198 -13.07 10.26 5.10
N LEU A 199 -14.14 11.01 5.38
CA LEU A 199 -15.42 10.42 5.77
C LEU A 199 -15.97 9.48 4.69
N VAL A 200 -15.92 9.88 3.41
CA VAL A 200 -16.29 9.01 2.29
C VAL A 200 -15.32 7.84 2.15
N ALA A 201 -14.01 8.09 2.25
CA ALA A 201 -12.98 7.08 2.11
C ALA A 201 -13.07 5.98 3.19
N SER A 202 -13.50 6.33 4.41
CA SER A 202 -13.69 5.34 5.49
C SER A 202 -14.69 4.25 5.09
N LEU A 203 -15.81 4.62 4.45
CA LEU A 203 -16.82 3.69 3.93
C LEU A 203 -16.37 2.97 2.66
N GLU A 204 -15.70 3.70 1.75
CA GLU A 204 -15.12 3.11 0.53
C GLU A 204 -14.13 1.99 0.88
N SER A 205 -13.34 2.17 1.95
CA SER A 205 -12.35 1.19 2.40
C SER A 205 -12.97 -0.13 2.86
N ILE A 206 -14.19 -0.13 3.43
CA ILE A 206 -14.90 -1.37 3.78
C ILE A 206 -15.59 -1.93 2.53
N THR A 207 -16.20 -1.08 1.72
CA THR A 207 -16.91 -1.48 0.50
C THR A 207 -16.01 -2.29 -0.43
N GLN A 208 -14.80 -1.81 -0.69
CA GLN A 208 -13.88 -2.45 -1.63
C GLN A 208 -13.50 -3.88 -1.21
N ASP A 209 -13.40 -4.13 0.11
CA ASP A 209 -12.95 -5.39 0.67
C ASP A 209 -14.07 -6.40 0.96
N PHE A 210 -15.32 -5.95 1.16
CA PHE A 210 -16.41 -6.78 1.74
C PHE A 210 -17.78 -6.69 1.06
N ASP A 211 -17.96 -5.94 -0.03
CA ASP A 211 -19.28 -5.77 -0.62
C ASP A 211 -19.81 -6.98 -1.41
N ASN A 212 -19.00 -8.04 -1.60
CA ASN A 212 -19.34 -9.32 -2.25
C ASN A 212 -20.22 -9.19 -3.52
N HIS A 213 -20.11 -8.06 -4.24
CA HIS A 213 -21.02 -7.74 -5.32
C HIS A 213 -20.44 -8.22 -6.65
N GLU A 214 -21.06 -9.26 -7.23
CA GLU A 214 -20.78 -9.66 -8.62
C GLU A 214 -21.45 -8.66 -9.57
N ILE A 215 -20.64 -7.81 -10.21
CA ILE A 215 -21.10 -6.82 -11.17
C ILE A 215 -21.54 -7.53 -12.45
N THR A 216 -22.77 -7.29 -12.89
CA THR A 216 -23.27 -7.84 -14.15
C THR A 216 -23.16 -6.81 -15.27
N TRP A 217 -23.19 -7.25 -16.54
CA TRP A 217 -23.19 -6.35 -17.69
C TRP A 217 -24.38 -5.37 -17.69
N LYS A 218 -25.49 -5.73 -17.04
CA LYS A 218 -26.65 -4.85 -16.89
C LYS A 218 -26.35 -3.63 -16.02
N ASP A 219 -25.37 -3.75 -15.13
CA ASP A 219 -24.97 -2.68 -14.23
C ASP A 219 -24.02 -1.68 -14.89
N TYR A 220 -23.51 -1.96 -16.10
CA TYR A 220 -22.64 -1.06 -16.87
C TYR A 220 -23.39 0.21 -17.31
N ASP A 221 -22.67 1.33 -17.49
CA ASP A 221 -23.29 2.60 -17.92
C ASP A 221 -24.10 2.40 -19.21
N GLU A 222 -25.38 2.78 -19.21
CA GLU A 222 -26.29 2.45 -20.31
C GLU A 222 -25.83 3.02 -21.65
N LYS A 223 -25.26 4.23 -21.66
CA LYS A 223 -24.80 4.89 -22.88
C LYS A 223 -23.59 4.16 -23.44
N LYS A 224 -22.61 3.80 -22.60
CA LYS A 224 -21.44 3.02 -23.02
C LYS A 224 -21.82 1.60 -23.42
N ARG A 225 -22.69 0.95 -22.63
CA ARG A 225 -23.19 -0.41 -22.87
C ARG A 225 -23.78 -0.54 -24.26
N LYS A 226 -24.66 0.39 -24.66
CA LYS A 226 -25.27 0.41 -26.00
C LYS A 226 -24.21 0.52 -27.11
N MET A 227 -23.20 1.39 -26.96
CA MET A 227 -22.14 1.54 -27.96
C MET A 227 -21.26 0.28 -28.06
N ILE A 228 -20.97 -0.36 -26.94
CA ILE A 228 -20.15 -1.58 -26.89
C ILE A 228 -20.93 -2.79 -27.40
N ASP A 229 -22.22 -2.94 -27.05
CA ASP A 229 -23.08 -4.00 -27.57
C ASP A 229 -23.24 -3.88 -29.09
N LEU A 230 -23.32 -2.67 -29.63
CA LEU A 230 -23.29 -2.41 -31.08
C LEU A 230 -21.95 -2.84 -31.71
N ALA A 231 -20.82 -2.48 -31.10
CA ALA A 231 -19.49 -2.85 -31.60
C ALA A 231 -19.21 -4.36 -31.51
N LEU A 232 -19.85 -5.07 -30.58
CA LEU A 232 -19.72 -6.50 -30.38
C LEU A 232 -20.80 -7.32 -31.09
N ALA A 233 -21.68 -6.70 -31.89
CA ALA A 233 -22.82 -7.37 -32.53
C ALA A 233 -22.40 -8.49 -33.51
N GLU A 234 -21.26 -8.33 -34.17
CA GLU A 234 -20.70 -9.31 -35.12
C GLU A 234 -19.66 -10.25 -34.48
N ALA A 235 -19.34 -10.04 -33.20
CA ALA A 235 -18.39 -10.88 -32.49
C ALA A 235 -19.03 -12.18 -32.01
N SER A 236 -18.23 -13.26 -31.94
CA SER A 236 -18.68 -14.51 -31.33
C SER A 236 -19.12 -14.28 -29.88
N GLU A 237 -20.10 -15.04 -29.40
CA GLU A 237 -20.62 -14.93 -28.04
C GLU A 237 -19.51 -15.12 -26.97
N SER A 238 -18.56 -16.02 -27.22
CA SER A 238 -17.38 -16.23 -26.36
C SER A 238 -16.50 -14.98 -26.29
N THR A 239 -16.22 -14.34 -27.42
CA THR A 239 -15.40 -13.11 -27.47
C THR A 239 -16.15 -11.94 -26.83
N SER A 240 -17.44 -11.80 -27.12
CA SER A 240 -18.31 -10.75 -26.55
C SER A 240 -18.34 -10.84 -25.03
N ASN A 241 -18.52 -12.04 -24.47
CA ASN A 241 -18.51 -12.25 -23.02
C ASN A 241 -17.15 -11.95 -22.39
N LYS A 242 -16.04 -12.38 -23.02
CA LYS A 242 -14.68 -12.06 -22.53
C LYS A 242 -14.40 -10.55 -22.52
N VAL A 243 -14.82 -9.82 -23.55
CA VAL A 243 -14.66 -8.36 -23.61
C VAL A 243 -15.53 -7.67 -22.57
N LYS A 244 -16.79 -8.10 -22.40
CA LYS A 244 -17.70 -7.58 -21.37
C LYS A 244 -17.15 -7.81 -19.97
N GLU A 245 -16.66 -9.01 -19.67
CA GLU A 245 -16.00 -9.32 -18.40
C GLU A 245 -14.73 -8.48 -18.16
N ALA A 246 -13.91 -8.29 -19.19
CA ALA A 246 -12.71 -7.46 -19.09
C ALA A 246 -13.05 -5.98 -18.81
N LEU A 247 -14.09 -5.45 -19.44
CA LEU A 247 -14.55 -4.07 -19.24
C LEU A 247 -15.21 -3.87 -17.88
N ILE A 248 -15.98 -4.86 -17.40
CA ILE A 248 -16.55 -4.86 -16.04
C ILE A 248 -15.42 -4.80 -15.01
N LYS A 249 -14.34 -5.56 -15.20
CA LYS A 249 -13.17 -5.57 -14.30
C LYS A 249 -12.39 -4.24 -14.31
N GLY A 250 -12.51 -3.42 -15.35
CA GLY A 250 -11.72 -2.20 -15.53
C GLY A 250 -12.39 -0.87 -15.14
N GLU A 251 -13.69 -0.82 -14.81
CA GLU A 251 -14.42 0.47 -14.75
C GLU A 251 -14.55 1.06 -13.33
N TYR A 252 -14.10 2.32 -13.14
CA TYR A 252 -14.32 3.16 -11.95
C TYR A 252 -15.80 3.41 -11.61
N ALA A 253 -16.71 3.37 -12.60
CA ALA A 253 -18.15 3.50 -12.36
C ALA A 253 -18.72 2.36 -11.53
N SER A 254 -18.04 1.20 -11.50
CA SER A 254 -18.38 0.12 -10.58
C SER A 254 -18.18 0.51 -9.12
N ILE A 255 -17.11 1.24 -8.79
CA ILE A 255 -16.75 1.58 -7.40
C ILE A 255 -17.77 2.54 -6.80
N ALA A 256 -18.18 3.57 -7.54
CA ALA A 256 -19.20 4.51 -7.07
C ALA A 256 -20.57 3.82 -6.85
N ARG A 257 -20.95 2.87 -7.71
CA ARG A 257 -22.19 2.08 -7.55
C ARG A 257 -22.08 1.13 -6.35
N ARG A 258 -20.97 0.41 -6.23
CA ARG A 258 -20.63 -0.47 -5.10
C ARG A 258 -20.72 0.29 -3.78
N PHE A 259 -20.11 1.47 -3.70
CA PHE A 259 -20.18 2.37 -2.54
C PHE A 259 -21.62 2.74 -2.17
N ASN A 260 -22.45 3.12 -3.15
CA ASN A 260 -23.86 3.44 -2.90
C ASN A 260 -24.64 2.22 -2.40
N SER A 261 -24.54 1.09 -3.11
CA SER A 261 -25.27 -0.14 -2.79
C SER A 261 -24.90 -0.67 -1.40
N PHE A 262 -23.60 -0.70 -1.09
CA PHE A 262 -23.09 -1.08 0.22
C PHE A 262 -23.61 -0.14 1.31
N SER A 263 -23.48 1.17 1.12
CA SER A 263 -23.96 2.16 2.09
C SER A 263 -25.45 2.00 2.38
N ILE A 264 -26.29 1.88 1.33
CA ILE A 264 -27.74 1.72 1.48
C ILE A 264 -28.09 0.39 2.19
N LYS A 265 -27.39 -0.71 1.88
CA LYS A 265 -27.60 -2.02 2.50
C LYS A 265 -27.41 -1.99 4.02
N HIS A 266 -26.47 -1.17 4.50
CA HIS A 266 -26.12 -1.08 5.93
C HIS A 266 -26.82 0.06 6.69
N VAL A 267 -27.75 0.78 6.06
CA VAL A 267 -28.61 1.75 6.74
C VAL A 267 -29.90 1.07 7.22
N LYS A 268 -30.08 0.98 8.54
CA LYS A 268 -31.29 0.44 9.18
C LYS A 268 -32.40 1.48 9.28
N SER A 269 -33.62 1.01 9.58
CA SER A 269 -34.80 1.87 9.78
C SER A 269 -34.64 2.84 10.95
N SER A 270 -33.87 2.51 11.98
CA SER A 270 -33.57 3.38 13.13
C SER A 270 -32.91 4.70 12.72
N PHE A 271 -32.11 4.70 11.65
CA PHE A 271 -31.42 5.89 11.13
C PHE A 271 -32.38 7.03 10.77
N TYR A 272 -33.54 6.66 10.23
CA TYR A 272 -34.60 7.59 9.79
C TYR A 272 -35.67 7.83 10.86
N ARG A 273 -35.54 7.18 12.02
CA ARG A 273 -36.52 7.20 13.11
C ARG A 273 -35.85 7.69 14.38
N ASP A 274 -35.49 6.78 15.28
CA ASP A 274 -34.96 7.09 16.61
C ASP A 274 -33.70 7.98 16.54
N GLU A 275 -32.81 7.71 15.59
CA GLU A 275 -31.57 8.46 15.40
C GLU A 275 -31.78 9.81 14.68
N ALA A 276 -32.96 10.06 14.11
CA ALA A 276 -33.31 11.33 13.46
C ALA A 276 -33.99 12.31 14.42
N ILE A 277 -34.36 11.88 15.63
CA ILE A 277 -34.97 12.75 16.64
C ILE A 277 -34.00 13.86 17.02
N GLY A 278 -34.42 15.11 16.85
CA GLY A 278 -33.59 16.29 17.15
C GLY A 278 -32.48 16.59 16.14
N VAL A 279 -32.45 15.90 15.00
CA VAL A 279 -31.55 16.18 13.87
C VAL A 279 -32.15 17.28 12.99
N ILE A 280 -31.32 18.22 12.54
CA ILE A 280 -31.74 19.32 11.66
C ILE A 280 -31.64 18.85 10.20
N ASN A 281 -32.75 18.96 9.45
CA ASN A 281 -32.87 18.50 8.06
C ASN A 281 -32.28 17.09 7.79
N PRO A 282 -32.75 16.05 8.50
CA PRO A 282 -32.28 14.69 8.30
C PRO A 282 -32.51 14.24 6.85
N ILE A 283 -31.58 13.48 6.30
CA ILE A 283 -31.70 13.01 4.92
C ILE A 283 -32.89 12.06 4.75
N SER A 284 -33.66 12.28 3.69
CA SER A 284 -34.76 11.38 3.33
C SER A 284 -34.21 10.09 2.70
N LYS A 285 -34.92 8.97 2.89
CA LYS A 285 -34.53 7.68 2.28
C LYS A 285 -34.45 7.74 0.75
N LEU A 286 -35.31 8.54 0.12
CA LEU A 286 -35.36 8.68 -1.34
C LEU A 286 -34.24 9.58 -1.88
N ASP A 287 -33.75 10.53 -1.09
CA ASP A 287 -32.65 11.42 -1.47
C ASP A 287 -31.27 10.80 -1.21
N LEU A 288 -31.17 9.83 -0.30
CA LEU A 288 -29.90 9.22 0.12
C LEU A 288 -29.04 8.71 -1.06
N PRO A 289 -29.58 7.95 -2.05
CA PRO A 289 -28.75 7.47 -3.16
C PRO A 289 -28.10 8.60 -3.95
N LYS A 290 -28.83 9.71 -4.15
CA LYS A 290 -28.29 10.86 -4.89
C LYS A 290 -27.26 11.61 -4.07
N ALA A 291 -27.48 11.77 -2.77
CA ALA A 291 -26.54 12.46 -1.90
C ALA A 291 -25.22 11.68 -1.72
N LEU A 292 -25.28 10.35 -1.62
CA LEU A 292 -24.10 9.47 -1.59
C LEU A 292 -23.32 9.54 -2.91
N SER A 293 -24.00 9.54 -4.06
CA SER A 293 -23.37 9.75 -5.36
C SER A 293 -22.63 11.10 -5.44
N ASN A 294 -23.24 12.16 -4.89
CA ASN A 294 -22.61 13.47 -4.82
C ASN A 294 -21.38 13.48 -3.88
N ALA A 295 -21.49 12.82 -2.72
CA ALA A 295 -20.39 12.70 -1.77
C ALA A 295 -19.18 11.96 -2.38
N TYR A 296 -19.44 10.84 -3.07
CA TYR A 296 -18.40 10.10 -3.79
C TYR A 296 -17.76 10.96 -4.89
N LYS A 297 -18.57 11.69 -5.67
CA LYS A 297 -18.06 12.59 -6.71
C LYS A 297 -17.17 13.69 -6.13
N ALA A 298 -17.55 14.28 -5.00
CA ALA A 298 -16.74 15.28 -4.31
C ALA A 298 -15.39 14.70 -3.87
N ARG A 299 -15.41 13.53 -3.21
CA ARG A 299 -14.19 12.80 -2.84
C ARG A 299 -13.28 12.52 -4.04
N SER A 300 -13.84 11.96 -5.11
CA SER A 300 -13.08 11.63 -6.33
C SER A 300 -12.49 12.88 -6.99
N SER A 301 -13.26 13.98 -7.04
CA SER A 301 -12.79 15.25 -7.62
C SER A 301 -11.69 15.89 -6.78
N TYR A 302 -11.76 15.78 -5.45
CA TYR A 302 -10.69 16.24 -4.56
C TYR A 302 -9.42 15.42 -4.75
N VAL A 303 -9.51 14.09 -4.73
CA VAL A 303 -8.35 13.20 -4.86
C VAL A 303 -7.64 13.33 -6.21
N HIS A 304 -8.39 13.45 -7.32
CA HIS A 304 -7.79 13.47 -8.66
C HIS A 304 -7.46 14.88 -9.17
N ASN A 305 -8.20 15.90 -8.73
CA ASN A 305 -8.11 17.25 -9.29
C ASN A 305 -7.94 18.35 -8.24
N LEU A 306 -7.83 18.00 -6.93
CA LEU A 306 -7.77 18.94 -5.81
C LEU A 306 -8.91 19.99 -5.85
N GLN A 307 -10.07 19.59 -6.36
CA GLN A 307 -11.22 20.47 -6.48
C GLN A 307 -11.84 20.73 -5.11
N LYS A 308 -12.00 22.02 -4.77
CA LYS A 308 -12.65 22.45 -3.53
C LYS A 308 -14.10 21.96 -3.46
N LEU A 309 -14.56 21.71 -2.24
CA LEU A 309 -15.97 21.43 -2.01
C LEU A 309 -16.84 22.63 -2.40
N PRO A 310 -18.10 22.39 -2.81
CA PRO A 310 -19.10 23.45 -2.89
C PRO A 310 -19.12 24.31 -1.62
N THR A 311 -19.07 25.64 -1.78
CA THR A 311 -18.96 26.59 -0.66
C THR A 311 -20.06 26.44 0.38
N LEU A 312 -21.26 26.02 -0.02
CA LEU A 312 -22.35 25.74 0.91
C LEU A 312 -22.01 24.60 1.89
N LEU A 313 -21.25 23.58 1.51
CA LEU A 313 -20.84 22.51 2.43
C LEU A 313 -19.81 22.95 3.48
N VAL A 314 -19.08 24.02 3.18
CA VAL A 314 -18.00 24.56 4.02
C VAL A 314 -18.51 25.70 4.91
N ASN A 315 -19.41 26.53 4.38
CA ASN A 315 -19.84 27.78 5.00
C ASN A 315 -21.18 27.69 5.76
N THR A 316 -22.02 26.68 5.53
CA THR A 316 -23.27 26.55 6.33
C THR A 316 -22.99 25.83 7.65
N VAL A 317 -22.89 26.63 8.70
CA VAL A 317 -22.72 26.17 10.07
C VAL A 317 -24.11 26.07 10.72
N SER A 318 -24.73 24.89 10.70
CA SER A 318 -26.10 24.73 11.22
C SER A 318 -26.41 23.35 11.83
N TYR A 319 -25.41 22.49 12.04
CA TYR A 319 -25.61 21.08 12.43
C TYR A 319 -26.63 20.32 11.54
N SER A 320 -26.89 20.84 10.34
CA SER A 320 -27.84 20.25 9.40
C SER A 320 -27.23 19.03 8.77
N ASP A 321 -27.97 17.93 8.68
CA ASP A 321 -27.52 16.70 8.01
C ASP A 321 -27.38 16.90 6.49
N THR A 322 -28.23 17.76 5.93
CA THR A 322 -28.28 18.00 4.48
C THR A 322 -28.25 19.48 4.13
N CYS A 323 -27.82 19.79 2.92
CA CYS A 323 -28.02 21.08 2.30
C CYS A 323 -28.45 20.92 0.84
N ARG A 324 -29.11 21.93 0.29
CA ARG A 324 -29.51 21.96 -1.13
C ARG A 324 -28.50 22.81 -1.91
N ILE A 325 -27.86 22.20 -2.90
CA ILE A 325 -26.95 22.89 -3.82
C ILE A 325 -27.53 22.75 -5.21
N ARG A 326 -27.95 23.88 -5.80
CA ARG A 326 -28.77 23.91 -7.02
C ARG A 326 -30.04 23.07 -6.80
N ASN A 327 -30.23 22.00 -7.58
CA ASN A 327 -31.40 21.13 -7.50
C ASN A 327 -31.13 19.76 -6.85
N SER A 328 -29.97 19.57 -6.22
CA SER A 328 -29.62 18.30 -5.59
C SER A 328 -29.44 18.43 -4.09
N THR A 329 -29.84 17.38 -3.38
CA THR A 329 -29.55 17.22 -1.95
C THR A 329 -28.12 16.71 -1.79
N TRP A 330 -27.40 17.28 -0.84
CA TRP A 330 -26.04 16.90 -0.45
C TRP A 330 -25.99 16.61 1.03
N LEU A 331 -25.13 15.67 1.43
CA LEU A 331 -24.78 15.45 2.83
C LEU A 331 -23.74 16.49 3.24
N THR A 332 -23.97 17.16 4.37
CA THR A 332 -22.95 17.99 5.04
C THR A 332 -21.94 17.10 5.76
N ILE A 333 -20.90 17.69 6.37
CA ILE A 333 -19.97 16.95 7.23
C ILE A 333 -20.71 16.31 8.43
N GLN A 334 -21.65 17.02 9.05
CA GLN A 334 -22.48 16.49 10.13
C GLN A 334 -23.34 15.30 9.69
N GLY A 335 -24.02 15.41 8.54
CA GLY A 335 -24.87 14.32 8.05
C GLY A 335 -24.05 13.13 7.58
N LEU A 336 -22.92 13.38 6.93
CA LEU A 336 -22.02 12.32 6.49
C LEU A 336 -21.36 11.62 7.68
N SER A 337 -20.95 12.34 8.74
CA SER A 337 -20.37 11.71 9.94
C SER A 337 -21.39 10.82 10.65
N ARG A 338 -22.64 11.29 10.81
CA ARG A 338 -23.75 10.49 11.37
C ARG A 338 -24.01 9.24 10.55
N LEU A 339 -24.12 9.39 9.22
CA LEU A 339 -24.36 8.29 8.29
C LEU A 339 -23.23 7.25 8.31
N THR A 340 -21.98 7.71 8.23
CA THR A 340 -20.80 6.84 8.23
C THR A 340 -20.72 6.03 9.53
N ARG A 341 -20.91 6.68 10.69
CA ARG A 341 -20.94 5.98 11.98
C ARG A 341 -22.03 4.91 12.02
N HIS A 342 -23.23 5.23 11.56
CA HIS A 342 -24.34 4.27 11.50
C HIS A 342 -24.03 3.06 10.62
N ILE A 343 -23.47 3.28 9.43
CA ILE A 343 -23.11 2.20 8.49
C ILE A 343 -22.02 1.31 9.08
N ILE A 344 -20.94 1.88 9.62
CA ILE A 344 -19.83 1.11 10.20
C ILE A 344 -20.32 0.31 11.41
N THR A 345 -21.11 0.92 12.31
CA THR A 345 -21.70 0.22 13.47
C THR A 345 -22.55 -0.96 13.03
N ASN A 346 -23.43 -0.78 12.03
CA ASN A 346 -24.27 -1.87 11.54
C ASN A 346 -23.48 -2.95 10.80
N PHE A 347 -22.41 -2.57 10.11
CA PHE A 347 -21.51 -3.53 9.47
C PHE A 347 -20.83 -4.41 10.52
N VAL A 348 -20.35 -3.83 11.62
CA VAL A 348 -19.80 -4.60 12.76
C VAL A 348 -20.83 -5.60 13.29
N TYR A 349 -22.02 -5.12 13.65
CA TYR A 349 -23.07 -5.97 14.22
C TYR A 349 -23.72 -6.94 13.22
N SER A 350 -23.49 -6.81 11.92
CA SER A 350 -23.99 -7.77 10.93
C SER A 350 -23.09 -9.01 10.77
N HIS A 351 -21.89 -8.99 11.34
CA HIS A 351 -20.95 -10.11 11.28
C HIS A 351 -21.01 -10.93 12.58
N ASN A 352 -20.73 -12.22 12.46
CA ASN A 352 -20.67 -13.14 13.59
C ASN A 352 -19.35 -12.97 14.36
N ILE A 353 -19.41 -13.25 15.66
CA ILE A 353 -18.23 -13.35 16.52
C ILE A 353 -17.59 -14.73 16.33
N VAL A 354 -16.27 -14.76 16.30
CA VAL A 354 -15.43 -15.95 16.27
C VAL A 354 -14.55 -15.94 17.52
N GLU A 355 -14.61 -17.01 18.30
CA GLU A 355 -13.85 -17.12 19.56
C GLU A 355 -12.35 -17.39 19.31
N ARG A 356 -12.02 -18.27 18.36
CA ARG A 356 -10.65 -18.61 17.98
C ARG A 356 -10.51 -18.72 16.47
N GLU A 357 -9.42 -18.20 15.94
CA GLU A 357 -9.15 -18.15 14.50
C GLU A 357 -7.69 -18.53 14.22
N GLU A 358 -7.48 -19.44 13.27
CA GLU A 358 -6.13 -19.77 12.80
C GLU A 358 -5.69 -18.76 11.75
N TYR A 359 -4.83 -17.81 12.16
CA TYR A 359 -4.33 -16.75 11.29
C TYR A 359 -2.86 -16.45 11.60
N ASN A 360 -2.01 -16.38 10.58
CA ASN A 360 -0.60 -16.02 10.77
C ASN A 360 -0.44 -14.50 10.83
N TYR A 361 -0.27 -13.98 12.04
CA TYR A 361 -0.10 -12.54 12.31
C TYR A 361 1.35 -12.13 12.62
N HIS A 362 2.35 -13.01 12.42
CA HIS A 362 3.74 -12.74 12.81
C HIS A 362 4.30 -11.44 12.21
N LEU A 363 3.92 -11.15 10.96
CA LEU A 363 4.35 -9.95 10.23
C LEU A 363 3.54 -8.69 10.58
N GLU A 364 2.45 -8.83 11.33
CA GLU A 364 1.59 -7.72 11.76
C GLU A 364 1.96 -7.18 13.15
N ARG A 365 2.96 -7.80 13.80
CA ARG A 365 3.47 -7.36 15.10
C ARG A 365 4.16 -6.01 14.97
N THR A 366 3.97 -5.16 15.97
CA THR A 366 4.61 -3.84 16.06
C THR A 366 6.13 -3.95 16.01
N GLY A 367 6.77 -3.02 15.28
CA GLY A 367 8.23 -2.98 15.17
C GLY A 367 8.83 -4.02 14.23
N THR A 368 8.01 -4.80 13.51
CA THR A 368 8.50 -5.73 12.49
C THR A 368 8.78 -4.97 11.20
N ILE A 369 10.02 -5.06 10.70
CA ILE A 369 10.41 -4.51 9.39
C ILE A 369 10.78 -5.68 8.49
N GLN A 370 10.22 -5.71 7.29
CA GLN A 370 10.66 -6.64 6.25
C GLN A 370 11.72 -5.97 5.39
N ALA A 371 12.92 -6.56 5.37
CA ALA A 371 13.98 -6.18 4.45
C ALA A 371 14.30 -7.38 3.54
N PRO A 372 14.55 -7.14 2.24
CA PRO A 372 15.05 -8.20 1.36
C PRO A 372 16.43 -8.66 1.86
N LEU A 373 16.64 -9.97 1.92
CA LEU A 373 17.97 -10.52 2.17
C LEU A 373 18.88 -10.20 0.99
N ALA A 374 20.14 -9.86 1.28
CA ALA A 374 21.13 -9.64 0.24
C ALA A 374 21.35 -10.92 -0.60
N PRO A 375 21.60 -10.81 -1.93
CA PRO A 375 21.61 -11.95 -2.85
C PRO A 375 22.47 -13.13 -2.42
N GLN A 376 23.62 -12.88 -1.80
CA GLN A 376 24.56 -13.90 -1.33
C GLN A 376 23.93 -14.95 -0.39
N TYR A 377 22.83 -14.61 0.31
CA TYR A 377 22.17 -15.51 1.26
C TYR A 377 21.15 -16.46 0.63
N TRP A 378 20.66 -16.17 -0.59
CA TRP A 378 19.56 -16.95 -1.19
C TRP A 378 19.81 -17.38 -2.64
N LEU A 379 20.84 -16.85 -3.31
CA LEU A 379 21.12 -17.14 -4.71
C LEU A 379 21.37 -18.63 -4.98
N ASN A 380 22.06 -19.35 -4.07
CA ASN A 380 22.32 -20.79 -4.19
C ASN A 380 21.12 -21.69 -3.79
N ASN A 381 19.98 -21.13 -3.37
CA ASN A 381 18.82 -21.94 -2.98
C ASN A 381 18.22 -22.71 -4.18
N LEU A 382 17.91 -24.00 -4.02
CA LEU A 382 17.36 -24.89 -5.05
C LEU A 382 15.84 -24.76 -5.24
N ARG A 383 15.24 -23.64 -4.81
CA ARG A 383 13.81 -23.34 -5.03
C ARG A 383 13.60 -22.71 -6.40
N PHE A 384 12.87 -23.42 -7.26
CA PHE A 384 12.47 -22.98 -8.59
C PHE A 384 10.95 -22.70 -8.62
N TYR A 385 10.56 -21.53 -9.11
CA TYR A 385 9.17 -21.11 -9.26
C TYR A 385 9.05 -20.20 -10.49
N GLU A 386 7.85 -19.94 -11.00
CA GLU A 386 7.69 -19.07 -12.17
C GLU A 386 8.23 -17.66 -11.88
N GLY A 387 9.23 -17.22 -12.64
CA GLY A 387 9.94 -15.94 -12.46
C GLY A 387 11.23 -16.04 -11.64
N SER A 388 11.57 -17.20 -11.07
CA SER A 388 12.79 -17.36 -10.27
C SER A 388 14.08 -17.23 -11.10
N GLY A 389 14.02 -17.41 -12.42
CA GLY A 389 15.16 -17.18 -13.32
C GLY A 389 15.58 -15.72 -13.34
N ASN A 390 14.61 -14.82 -13.51
CA ASN A 390 14.80 -13.36 -13.47
C ASN A 390 15.37 -12.91 -12.13
N THR A 391 14.75 -13.33 -11.02
CA THR A 391 15.20 -12.98 -9.67
C THR A 391 16.64 -13.42 -9.42
N LYS A 392 17.02 -14.62 -9.85
CA LYS A 392 18.39 -15.13 -9.67
C LYS A 392 19.39 -14.42 -10.59
N LEU A 393 19.02 -14.12 -11.84
CA LEU A 393 19.86 -13.33 -12.74
C LEU A 393 20.14 -11.94 -12.15
N GLU A 394 19.11 -11.24 -11.70
CA GLU A 394 19.21 -9.93 -11.03
C GLU A 394 20.07 -9.97 -9.76
N GLY A 395 19.86 -10.99 -8.92
CA GLY A 395 20.66 -11.20 -7.72
C GLY A 395 22.14 -11.43 -8.02
N PHE A 396 22.46 -12.21 -9.06
CA PHE A 396 23.84 -12.42 -9.47
C PHE A 396 24.48 -11.16 -10.07
N LEU A 397 23.76 -10.44 -10.94
CA LEU A 397 24.25 -9.21 -11.54
C LEU A 397 24.54 -8.14 -10.47
N SER A 398 23.73 -8.06 -9.42
CA SER A 398 24.00 -7.20 -8.26
C SER A 398 25.32 -7.53 -7.59
N LEU A 399 25.59 -8.82 -7.33
CA LEU A 399 26.88 -9.26 -6.76
C LEU A 399 28.06 -9.00 -7.71
N LEU A 400 27.85 -9.14 -9.02
CA LEU A 400 28.89 -8.86 -10.01
C LEU A 400 29.23 -7.38 -10.07
N ALA A 401 28.22 -6.50 -10.02
CA ALA A 401 28.43 -5.06 -9.98
C ALA A 401 29.18 -4.64 -8.70
N GLU A 402 28.82 -5.19 -7.54
CA GLU A 402 29.54 -4.96 -6.28
C GLU A 402 31.00 -5.45 -6.36
N TYR A 403 31.22 -6.61 -7.00
CA TYR A 403 32.56 -7.14 -7.26
C TYR A 403 33.40 -6.20 -8.12
N GLU A 404 32.88 -5.73 -9.25
CA GLU A 404 33.60 -4.83 -10.15
C GLU A 404 33.84 -3.44 -9.51
N LEU A 405 32.83 -2.86 -8.84
CA LEU A 405 32.96 -1.57 -8.16
C LEU A 405 33.99 -1.60 -7.01
N SER A 406 34.13 -2.73 -6.33
CA SER A 406 35.11 -2.90 -5.26
C SER A 406 36.53 -3.18 -5.76
N GLY A 407 36.77 -3.21 -7.08
CA GLY A 407 38.06 -3.59 -7.66
C GLY A 407 38.41 -5.06 -7.43
N GLY A 408 37.39 -5.93 -7.27
CA GLY A 408 37.56 -7.36 -7.03
C GLY A 408 37.87 -7.76 -5.58
N ASN A 409 37.68 -6.84 -4.62
CA ASN A 409 37.96 -7.08 -3.20
C ASN A 409 36.86 -7.87 -2.46
N THR A 410 35.66 -7.97 -3.04
CA THR A 410 34.58 -8.82 -2.52
C THR A 410 34.66 -10.23 -3.10
N LYS A 411 34.05 -11.21 -2.44
CA LYS A 411 33.96 -12.58 -2.97
C LYS A 411 32.62 -12.80 -3.66
N LEU A 412 32.65 -13.30 -4.89
CA LEU A 412 31.46 -13.77 -5.58
C LEU A 412 30.91 -15.04 -4.91
N THR A 413 29.59 -15.11 -4.77
CA THR A 413 28.92 -16.26 -4.17
C THR A 413 29.01 -17.47 -5.09
N ASP A 414 29.43 -18.61 -4.56
CA ASP A 414 29.45 -19.87 -5.31
C ASP A 414 28.03 -20.39 -5.52
N ILE A 415 27.63 -20.48 -6.79
CA ILE A 415 26.30 -20.94 -7.20
C ILE A 415 26.37 -22.20 -8.09
N ARG A 416 27.51 -22.90 -8.11
CA ARG A 416 27.72 -24.10 -8.94
C ARG A 416 26.69 -25.19 -8.68
N GLU A 417 26.29 -25.38 -7.43
CA GLU A 417 25.27 -26.37 -7.06
C GLU A 417 23.92 -26.03 -7.69
N MET A 418 23.46 -24.79 -7.53
CA MET A 418 22.23 -24.29 -8.14
C MET A 418 22.26 -24.37 -9.67
N LEU A 419 23.39 -23.99 -10.30
CA LEU A 419 23.53 -24.09 -11.76
C LEU A 419 23.59 -25.53 -12.27
N THR A 420 24.11 -26.46 -11.47
CA THR A 420 24.07 -27.90 -11.81
C THR A 420 22.62 -28.41 -11.82
N ALA A 421 21.79 -27.97 -10.87
CA ALA A 421 20.36 -28.29 -10.87
C ALA A 421 19.62 -27.66 -12.06
N VAL A 422 19.94 -26.42 -12.42
CA VAL A 422 19.42 -25.74 -13.62
C VAL A 422 19.81 -26.50 -14.88
N GLU A 423 21.07 -26.95 -15.00
CA GLU A 423 21.56 -27.72 -16.14
C GLU A 423 20.74 -29.01 -16.35
N GLY A 424 20.45 -29.73 -15.26
CA GLY A 424 19.67 -30.97 -15.29
C GLY A 424 18.19 -30.79 -15.61
N GLN A 425 17.57 -29.68 -15.20
CA GLN A 425 16.13 -29.42 -15.35
C GLN A 425 15.82 -28.39 -16.46
N TYR A 426 16.81 -27.97 -17.25
CA TYR A 426 16.67 -26.87 -18.21
C TYR A 426 15.49 -27.04 -19.17
N HIS A 427 15.21 -28.27 -19.60
CA HIS A 427 14.12 -28.56 -20.53
C HIS A 427 12.73 -28.32 -19.93
N ASP A 428 12.59 -28.45 -18.61
CA ASP A 428 11.32 -28.38 -17.87
C ASP A 428 10.91 -26.93 -17.55
N PHE A 429 11.86 -25.98 -17.60
CA PHE A 429 11.53 -24.57 -17.38
C PHE A 429 10.65 -24.00 -18.49
N LYS A 430 9.75 -23.09 -18.11
CA LYS A 430 8.96 -22.29 -19.05
C LYS A 430 9.87 -21.28 -19.76
N ASN A 431 9.46 -20.83 -20.94
CA ASN A 431 10.23 -19.85 -21.74
C ASN A 431 10.64 -18.59 -20.94
N LYS A 432 9.81 -18.16 -19.98
CA LYS A 432 10.06 -16.98 -19.14
C LYS A 432 11.27 -17.11 -18.19
N ASP A 433 11.63 -18.33 -17.80
CA ASP A 433 12.74 -18.60 -16.88
C ASP A 433 13.97 -19.18 -17.62
N LYS A 434 13.77 -19.79 -18.79
CA LYS A 434 14.84 -20.41 -19.60
C LYS A 434 15.95 -19.42 -19.96
N LEU A 435 15.61 -18.31 -20.61
CA LEU A 435 16.59 -17.31 -21.05
C LEU A 435 17.37 -16.70 -19.88
N PRO A 436 16.72 -16.24 -18.77
CA PRO A 436 17.44 -15.74 -17.61
C PRO A 436 18.40 -16.77 -16.99
N TYR A 437 17.99 -18.04 -16.89
CA TYR A 437 18.86 -19.09 -16.37
C TYR A 437 20.03 -19.40 -17.30
N ALA A 438 19.80 -19.43 -18.60
CA ALA A 438 20.86 -19.62 -19.59
C ALA A 438 21.87 -18.46 -19.53
N ALA A 439 21.40 -17.22 -19.45
CA ALA A 439 22.26 -16.05 -19.32
C ALA A 439 23.07 -16.07 -18.02
N LEU A 440 22.42 -16.39 -16.89
CA LEU A 440 23.09 -16.57 -15.61
C LEU A 440 24.19 -17.65 -15.67
N TYR A 441 23.91 -18.78 -16.31
CA TYR A 441 24.88 -19.87 -16.47
C TYR A 441 26.10 -19.43 -17.29
N ILE A 442 25.88 -18.71 -18.40
CA ILE A 442 26.95 -18.18 -19.25
C ILE A 442 27.77 -17.15 -18.47
N LEU A 443 27.12 -16.17 -17.83
CA LEU A 443 27.79 -15.11 -17.07
C LEU A 443 28.65 -15.67 -15.95
N PHE A 444 28.10 -16.58 -15.13
CA PHE A 444 28.85 -17.18 -14.02
C PHE A 444 30.10 -17.92 -14.50
N ASN A 445 29.98 -18.78 -15.53
CA ASN A 445 31.14 -19.50 -16.06
C ASN A 445 32.12 -18.59 -16.83
N GLY A 446 31.65 -17.45 -17.35
CA GLY A 446 32.49 -16.48 -18.05
C GLY A 446 33.38 -15.64 -17.13
N VAL A 447 32.97 -15.42 -15.89
CA VAL A 447 33.75 -14.67 -14.88
C VAL A 447 34.79 -15.55 -14.17
N LEU A 448 34.60 -16.87 -14.16
CA LEU A 448 35.50 -17.82 -13.51
C LEU A 448 36.77 -18.13 -14.33
N SER A 449 37.85 -18.46 -13.63
CA SER A 449 39.06 -19.01 -14.25
C SER A 449 38.80 -20.39 -14.87
N ASP A 450 39.60 -20.80 -15.85
CA ASP A 450 39.40 -22.08 -16.57
C ASP A 450 39.42 -23.31 -15.64
N VAL A 451 40.13 -23.24 -14.52
CA VAL A 451 40.20 -24.32 -13.52
C VAL A 451 38.92 -24.41 -12.68
N GLU A 452 38.19 -23.31 -12.54
CA GLU A 452 37.02 -23.19 -11.67
C GLU A 452 35.69 -23.36 -12.40
N LYS A 453 35.70 -23.26 -13.74
CA LYS A 453 34.56 -23.49 -14.62
C LYS A 453 33.88 -24.83 -14.34
N MET A 454 32.57 -24.86 -14.52
CA MET A 454 31.80 -26.10 -14.35
C MET A 454 32.20 -27.13 -15.42
N LYS A 455 32.28 -28.41 -15.04
CA LYS A 455 32.78 -29.50 -15.91
C LYS A 455 32.06 -29.62 -17.26
N ASN A 456 30.76 -29.37 -17.29
CA ASN A 456 29.93 -29.46 -18.50
C ASN A 456 29.68 -28.12 -19.19
N SER A 457 30.29 -27.03 -18.69
CA SER A 457 29.98 -25.66 -19.11
C SER A 457 30.05 -25.48 -20.62
N ASN A 458 31.14 -25.92 -21.26
CA ASN A 458 31.31 -25.81 -22.72
C ASN A 458 30.16 -26.44 -23.51
N ARG A 459 29.72 -27.65 -23.14
CA ARG A 459 28.65 -28.36 -23.84
C ARG A 459 27.30 -27.68 -23.64
N PHE A 460 27.03 -27.22 -22.41
CA PHE A 460 25.78 -26.55 -22.11
C PHE A 460 25.70 -25.16 -22.78
N ILE A 461 26.77 -24.36 -22.69
CA ILE A 461 26.86 -23.03 -23.31
C ILE A 461 26.64 -23.14 -24.82
N GLN A 462 27.35 -24.04 -25.51
CA GLN A 462 27.16 -24.26 -26.97
C GLN A 462 25.72 -24.62 -27.36
N ARG A 463 24.97 -25.25 -26.44
CA ARG A 463 23.57 -25.59 -26.66
C ARG A 463 22.65 -24.37 -26.56
N VAL A 464 22.88 -23.51 -25.57
CA VAL A 464 21.97 -22.38 -25.24
C VAL A 464 22.37 -21.07 -25.91
N GLU A 465 23.62 -20.91 -26.34
CA GLU A 465 24.13 -19.69 -26.99
C GLU A 465 23.32 -19.28 -28.22
N LYS A 466 22.79 -20.27 -28.95
CA LYS A 466 21.90 -20.05 -30.11
C LYS A 466 20.60 -19.31 -29.77
N GLU A 467 20.18 -19.34 -28.50
CA GLU A 467 18.98 -18.65 -28.03
C GLU A 467 19.21 -17.11 -27.95
N PHE A 468 20.46 -16.64 -27.84
CA PHE A 468 20.84 -15.23 -27.70
C PHE A 468 21.22 -14.54 -29.02
N VAL A 469 21.08 -15.23 -30.16
CA VAL A 469 21.30 -14.64 -31.49
C VAL A 469 20.26 -13.54 -31.78
N LYS A 470 19.05 -13.68 -31.24
CA LYS A 470 17.98 -12.69 -31.40
C LYS A 470 18.08 -11.62 -30.29
N PRO A 471 17.71 -10.36 -30.57
CA PRO A 471 17.64 -9.32 -29.54
C PRO A 471 16.74 -9.73 -28.38
N SER A 472 17.29 -9.69 -27.18
CA SER A 472 16.57 -9.89 -25.92
C SER A 472 17.28 -9.14 -24.79
N PRO A 473 16.60 -8.80 -23.68
CA PRO A 473 17.23 -8.21 -22.50
C PRO A 473 18.44 -8.99 -21.97
N GLU A 474 18.35 -10.31 -21.97
CA GLU A 474 19.43 -11.20 -21.55
C GLU A 474 20.61 -11.16 -22.53
N ALA A 475 20.33 -11.05 -23.83
CA ALA A 475 21.39 -10.89 -24.82
C ALA A 475 22.07 -9.51 -24.71
N LEU A 476 21.34 -8.44 -24.37
CA LEU A 476 21.95 -7.12 -24.10
C LEU A 476 23.00 -7.20 -23.00
N ILE A 477 22.67 -7.82 -21.86
CA ILE A 477 23.61 -7.92 -20.73
C ILE A 477 24.80 -8.83 -21.04
N LEU A 478 24.58 -9.92 -21.79
CA LEU A 478 25.68 -10.80 -22.23
C LEU A 478 26.64 -10.05 -23.16
N ASN A 479 26.14 -9.35 -24.17
CA ASN A 479 26.96 -8.59 -25.11
C ASN A 479 27.75 -7.49 -24.41
N LEU A 480 27.10 -6.75 -23.50
CA LEU A 480 27.76 -5.73 -22.68
C LEU A 480 28.92 -6.31 -21.86
N LEU A 481 28.66 -7.36 -21.08
CA LEU A 481 29.63 -7.90 -20.14
C LEU A 481 30.77 -8.66 -20.82
N PHE A 482 30.55 -9.30 -21.96
CA PHE A 482 31.61 -9.94 -22.74
C PHE A 482 32.29 -9.01 -23.75
N CYS A 483 31.90 -7.73 -23.80
CA CYS A 483 32.37 -6.77 -24.80
C CYS A 483 32.22 -7.27 -26.25
N SER A 484 31.13 -8.01 -26.50
CA SER A 484 30.81 -8.59 -27.81
C SER A 484 29.90 -7.65 -28.57
N THR A 485 30.27 -7.29 -29.82
CA THR A 485 29.37 -6.53 -30.69
C THR A 485 28.35 -7.48 -31.32
N PRO A 486 27.04 -7.29 -31.09
CA PRO A 486 26.05 -8.15 -31.70
C PRO A 486 25.89 -7.88 -33.19
N ASP A 487 25.57 -8.93 -33.96
CA ASP A 487 25.25 -8.87 -35.40
C ASP A 487 23.91 -8.16 -35.71
N TRP A 488 23.28 -7.55 -34.71
CA TRP A 488 22.03 -6.80 -34.86
C TRP A 488 22.28 -5.47 -35.57
N THR A 489 21.28 -4.96 -36.27
CA THR A 489 21.34 -3.56 -36.73
C THR A 489 21.32 -2.60 -35.53
N VAL A 490 21.75 -1.35 -35.73
CA VAL A 490 21.74 -0.35 -34.65
C VAL A 490 20.31 -0.08 -34.17
N GLU A 491 19.34 -0.12 -35.08
CA GLU A 491 17.91 0.05 -34.78
C GLU A 491 17.37 -1.13 -33.95
N GLN A 492 17.74 -2.37 -34.29
CA GLN A 492 17.35 -3.54 -33.51
C GLN A 492 17.92 -3.49 -32.08
N HIS A 493 19.14 -2.97 -31.92
CA HIS A 493 19.74 -2.75 -30.61
C HIS A 493 18.97 -1.67 -29.84
N TYR A 494 18.70 -0.52 -30.46
CA TYR A 494 17.90 0.55 -29.87
C TYR A 494 16.52 0.07 -29.41
N ASP A 495 15.77 -0.63 -30.28
CA ASP A 495 14.44 -1.13 -29.97
C ASP A 495 14.48 -2.12 -28.79
N CYS A 496 15.48 -3.01 -28.77
CA CYS A 496 15.64 -3.97 -27.68
C CYS A 496 15.95 -3.28 -26.35
N LEU A 497 16.85 -2.29 -26.35
CA LEU A 497 17.20 -1.51 -25.16
C LEU A 497 15.99 -0.70 -24.66
N TYR A 498 15.27 -0.04 -25.55
CA TYR A 498 14.11 0.77 -25.17
C TYR A 498 12.96 -0.10 -24.62
N GLN A 499 12.70 -1.26 -25.24
CA GLN A 499 11.74 -2.24 -24.73
C GLN A 499 12.15 -2.74 -23.34
N TYR A 500 13.44 -2.99 -23.11
CA TYR A 500 13.95 -3.34 -21.80
C TYR A 500 13.70 -2.24 -20.76
N LEU A 501 14.14 -1.00 -21.03
CA LEU A 501 14.03 0.13 -20.09
C LEU A 501 12.58 0.43 -19.70
N THR A 502 11.62 0.21 -20.60
CA THR A 502 10.19 0.43 -20.35
C THR A 502 9.49 -0.75 -19.69
N ALA A 503 10.01 -1.98 -19.84
CA ALA A 503 9.38 -3.19 -19.31
C ALA A 503 10.04 -3.76 -18.04
N ARG A 504 11.25 -3.32 -17.67
CA ARG A 504 12.07 -3.88 -16.57
C ARG A 504 11.35 -3.99 -15.21
N ASP A 505 10.40 -3.12 -14.91
CA ASP A 505 9.65 -3.13 -13.65
C ASP A 505 8.35 -3.99 -13.70
N ASN A 506 8.07 -4.62 -14.85
CA ASN A 506 6.90 -5.49 -15.01
C ASN A 506 7.11 -6.86 -14.36
N LYS A 507 6.00 -7.55 -14.08
CA LYS A 507 6.01 -8.90 -13.50
C LYS A 507 6.74 -9.90 -14.42
N ASN A 508 7.71 -10.62 -13.86
CA ASN A 508 8.58 -11.57 -14.57
C ASN A 508 9.54 -10.93 -15.58
N CYS A 509 9.91 -9.66 -15.37
CA CYS A 509 11.11 -9.07 -15.94
C CYS A 509 12.21 -9.05 -14.87
N PHE A 510 13.44 -8.71 -15.27
CA PHE A 510 14.56 -8.48 -14.35
C PHE A 510 15.09 -7.08 -14.54
N ARG A 511 15.67 -6.53 -13.47
CA ARG A 511 16.38 -5.25 -13.52
C ARG A 511 17.86 -5.51 -13.31
N VAL A 512 18.71 -4.89 -14.14
CA VAL A 512 20.15 -4.95 -13.94
C VAL A 512 20.60 -3.75 -13.10
N PRO A 513 21.72 -3.86 -12.37
CA PRO A 513 22.32 -2.72 -11.68
C PRO A 513 22.48 -1.49 -12.59
N LEU A 514 22.32 -0.29 -12.02
CA LEU A 514 22.37 0.99 -12.75
C LEU A 514 23.68 1.17 -13.55
N VAL A 515 24.79 0.61 -13.05
CA VAL A 515 26.07 0.62 -13.74
C VAL A 515 26.02 -0.11 -15.09
N TYR A 516 25.31 -1.25 -15.14
CA TYR A 516 25.13 -2.01 -16.38
C TYR A 516 24.03 -1.42 -17.26
N GLU A 517 22.94 -0.90 -16.70
CA GLU A 517 21.93 -0.20 -17.52
C GLU A 517 22.55 0.98 -18.27
N SER A 518 23.34 1.80 -17.56
CA SER A 518 24.08 2.91 -18.16
C SER A 518 25.14 2.41 -19.13
N GLY A 519 25.79 1.29 -18.82
CA GLY A 519 26.71 0.61 -19.73
C GLY A 519 26.06 0.21 -21.05
N MET A 520 24.86 -0.39 -21.04
CA MET A 520 24.10 -0.74 -22.25
C MET A 520 23.79 0.50 -23.10
N ILE A 521 23.40 1.60 -22.45
CA ILE A 521 23.13 2.87 -23.13
C ILE A 521 24.40 3.41 -23.79
N LEU A 522 25.54 3.40 -23.08
CA LEU A 522 26.84 3.85 -23.60
C LEU A 522 27.36 2.95 -24.73
N GLU A 523 27.15 1.64 -24.65
CA GLU A 523 27.50 0.71 -25.73
C GLU A 523 26.72 1.03 -27.01
N LEU A 524 25.42 1.31 -26.90
CA LEU A 524 24.62 1.75 -28.03
C LEU A 524 25.08 3.12 -28.56
N ALA A 525 25.43 4.05 -27.66
CA ALA A 525 25.96 5.36 -28.04
C ALA A 525 27.26 5.23 -28.86
N GLU A 526 28.14 4.30 -28.48
CA GLU A 526 29.38 4.01 -29.22
C GLU A 526 29.09 3.49 -30.63
N ARG A 527 28.09 2.62 -30.78
CA ARG A 527 27.69 2.10 -32.11
C ARG A 527 27.17 3.21 -33.02
N TYR A 528 26.39 4.15 -32.50
CA TYR A 528 25.95 5.33 -33.26
C TYR A 528 27.13 6.26 -33.60
N ARG A 529 28.09 6.43 -32.68
CA ARG A 529 29.32 7.20 -32.92
C ARG A 529 30.13 6.59 -34.07
N ILE A 530 30.35 5.28 -34.05
CA ILE A 530 31.07 4.53 -35.11
C ILE A 530 30.32 4.64 -36.45
N ALA A 531 28.99 4.62 -36.43
CA ALA A 531 28.16 4.82 -37.61
C ALA A 531 28.13 6.29 -38.11
N GLY A 532 28.80 7.22 -37.42
CA GLY A 532 28.88 8.64 -37.78
C GLY A 532 27.68 9.48 -37.36
N ASN A 533 26.74 8.93 -36.57
CA ASN A 533 25.57 9.65 -36.06
C ASN A 533 25.86 10.19 -34.65
N ILE A 534 26.58 11.31 -34.60
CA ILE A 534 27.06 11.91 -33.35
C ILE A 534 25.90 12.50 -32.51
N ASP A 535 24.86 13.05 -33.16
CA ASP A 535 23.73 13.64 -32.45
C ASP A 535 22.98 12.59 -31.62
N VAL A 536 22.69 11.43 -32.19
CA VAL A 536 22.05 10.32 -31.47
C VAL A 536 22.98 9.75 -30.39
N SER A 537 24.29 9.74 -30.63
CA SER A 537 25.28 9.34 -29.61
C SER A 537 25.23 10.28 -28.39
N LEU A 538 25.14 11.59 -28.61
CA LEU A 538 24.99 12.60 -27.55
C LEU A 538 23.69 12.43 -26.76
N GLU A 539 22.56 12.21 -27.45
CA GLU A 539 21.27 11.95 -26.80
C GLU A 539 21.34 10.71 -25.88
N LEU A 540 22.00 9.64 -26.33
CA LEU A 540 22.18 8.43 -25.54
C LEU A 540 23.14 8.63 -24.35
N ILE A 541 24.23 9.39 -24.51
CA ILE A 541 25.10 9.74 -23.38
C ILE A 541 24.30 10.52 -22.32
N SER A 542 23.47 11.47 -22.75
CA SER A 542 22.62 12.25 -21.84
C SER A 542 21.58 11.35 -21.15
N LEU A 543 20.96 10.42 -21.89
CA LEU A 543 20.08 9.41 -21.31
C LEU A 543 20.79 8.53 -20.27
N ALA A 544 22.06 8.17 -20.49
CA ALA A 544 22.85 7.43 -19.51
C ALA A 544 23.07 8.23 -18.22
N VAL A 545 23.38 9.53 -18.33
CA VAL A 545 23.48 10.45 -17.18
C VAL A 545 22.14 10.57 -16.45
N GLU A 546 21.03 10.73 -17.17
CA GLU A 546 19.69 10.79 -16.58
C GLU A 546 19.28 9.46 -15.92
N ASN A 547 19.76 8.31 -16.42
CA ASN A 547 19.52 7.00 -15.84
C ASN A 547 20.38 6.73 -14.58
N HIS A 548 21.59 7.29 -14.50
CA HIS A 548 22.47 7.17 -13.33
C HIS A 548 23.04 8.54 -12.88
N PRO A 549 22.18 9.45 -12.39
CA PRO A 549 22.55 10.85 -12.16
C PRO A 549 23.56 11.02 -11.02
N GLY A 550 23.69 10.04 -10.12
CA GLY A 550 24.67 10.03 -9.04
C GLY A 550 26.12 9.76 -9.49
N HIS A 551 26.36 9.24 -10.69
CA HIS A 551 27.69 8.79 -11.11
C HIS A 551 28.57 9.94 -11.64
N GLU A 552 29.59 10.35 -10.86
CA GLU A 552 30.38 11.55 -11.17
C GLU A 552 31.16 11.45 -12.49
N ASN A 553 31.85 10.33 -12.72
CA ASN A 553 32.66 10.13 -13.93
C ASN A 553 31.79 10.12 -15.20
N LEU A 554 30.52 9.73 -15.08
CA LEU A 554 29.59 9.71 -16.22
C LEU A 554 29.17 11.13 -16.60
N ARG A 555 28.87 11.98 -15.60
CA ARG A 555 28.61 13.41 -15.80
C ARG A 555 29.84 14.15 -16.34
N HIS A 556 31.02 13.80 -15.83
CA HIS A 556 32.27 14.35 -16.34
C HIS A 556 32.48 13.97 -17.82
N PHE A 557 32.28 12.69 -18.16
CA PHE A 557 32.40 12.19 -19.52
C PHE A 557 31.46 12.92 -20.49
N GLU A 558 30.19 13.11 -20.15
CA GLU A 558 29.24 13.88 -20.96
C GLU A 558 29.76 15.31 -21.22
N SER A 559 30.30 15.98 -20.20
CA SER A 559 30.82 17.35 -20.33
C SER A 559 32.04 17.45 -21.25
N VAL A 560 32.88 16.42 -21.30
CA VAL A 560 34.07 16.35 -22.15
C VAL A 560 33.68 15.97 -23.57
N PHE A 561 32.82 14.97 -23.73
CA PHE A 561 32.36 14.49 -25.03
C PHE A 561 31.62 15.58 -25.83
N ASN A 562 30.90 16.48 -25.14
CA ASN A 562 30.28 17.67 -25.74
C ASN A 562 31.28 18.66 -26.35
N LYS A 563 32.55 18.63 -25.93
CA LYS A 563 33.62 19.51 -26.43
C LYS A 563 34.46 18.83 -27.50
N GLU A 564 34.73 17.54 -27.33
CA GLU A 564 35.57 16.75 -28.22
C GLU A 564 35.04 15.31 -28.30
N THR A 565 34.70 14.87 -29.51
CA THR A 565 34.24 13.50 -29.75
C THR A 565 35.38 12.52 -29.51
N GLN A 566 35.19 11.60 -28.56
CA GLN A 566 36.15 10.55 -28.20
C GLN A 566 35.48 9.18 -28.23
N THR A 567 36.26 8.10 -28.15
CA THR A 567 35.73 6.74 -28.03
C THR A 567 34.96 6.59 -26.71
N ILE A 568 33.78 5.96 -26.75
CA ILE A 568 32.96 5.70 -25.57
C ILE A 568 33.30 4.29 -25.05
N ASN A 569 34.08 4.21 -23.96
CA ASN A 569 34.34 2.95 -23.26
C ASN A 569 33.54 2.91 -21.96
N TRP A 570 32.43 2.16 -21.96
CA TRP A 570 31.54 2.10 -20.81
C TRP A 570 32.22 1.60 -19.53
N ARG A 571 33.14 0.62 -19.61
CA ARG A 571 33.81 0.09 -18.42
C ARG A 571 34.72 1.13 -17.78
N GLU A 572 35.48 1.86 -18.58
CA GLU A 572 36.32 2.95 -18.09
C GLU A 572 35.49 4.07 -17.47
N ILE A 573 34.35 4.41 -18.06
CA ILE A 573 33.47 5.46 -17.54
C ILE A 573 32.80 5.02 -16.22
N MET A 574 32.35 3.77 -16.12
CA MET A 574 31.56 3.28 -14.97
C MET A 574 32.39 2.71 -13.83
N PHE A 575 33.65 2.30 -14.05
CA PHE A 575 34.48 1.64 -13.03
C PHE A 575 35.84 2.30 -12.79
N SER A 576 36.14 3.44 -13.43
CA SER A 576 37.36 4.19 -13.09
C SER A 576 37.30 4.65 -11.63
N GLN A 577 38.24 4.17 -10.82
CA GLN A 577 38.50 4.74 -9.51
C GLN A 577 39.12 6.13 -9.74
N GLN A 578 38.55 7.17 -9.12
CA GLN A 578 39.34 8.38 -8.90
C GLN A 578 40.44 7.97 -7.91
N ASP A 579 41.69 8.07 -8.33
CA ASP A 579 42.82 8.09 -7.38
C ASP A 579 42.54 9.27 -6.42
N GLU A 580 42.19 8.96 -5.16
CA GLU A 580 42.17 9.96 -4.07
C GLU A 580 43.61 10.38 -3.70
#